data_AF-A0AAW1SK78-F1
#
_entry.id   AF-A0AAW1SK78-F1
#
_cell.length_a   1.000
_cell.length_b   1.000
_cell.length_c   1.000
_cell.angle_alpha   90.00
_cell.angle_beta   90.00
_cell.angle_gamma   90.00
#
_symmetry.space_group_name_H-M   'P 1'
#
loop_
_entity.id
_entity.type
_entity.pdbx_description
1 polymer ?
#
loop_
_entity_poly.entity_id
_entity_poly.type
_entity_poly.pdbx_seq_one_letter_code
_entity_poly.pdbx_strand_id
1 'polypeptide(L)'
;MRCHYEVLELEHSADEAAIKKAYRRSALLWHPDKNPDRKEEAESRFIEVQAAYDVLSDKHERAWYDSHRDAILRRSRAEADAGDAFPGGRPPPDEPDLYPFFSASCFSGYNDGSKGFYTVYAGIFATLAEQEAAARARSGRAGEGAAPAPGFGAAGAAWDDVLAFYAHWQGFSTAKGFAWADQYNPGAAPNRKVRRLMEADNAQRRSARRREFNQTVRELAAFARKRDKRVAAWQAAQAQLRLDRQAAEQQRRDAERQERAARAASYQEAAWVDRGEDTGGSSASEGSTSDSGADEAAEAAAAAGELYCLACDKLFRSANALANHQRSKKHAEHVAALREVMEAEDQEEEEPPARLKG
;
A
#
# COMPACT_ATOMS: atom_id res chain seq x y z
N MET A 1 -15.15 16.60 19.60
CA MET A 1 -14.41 15.38 19.24
C MET A 1 -13.25 15.20 20.21
N ARG A 2 -13.09 14.02 20.82
CA ARG A 2 -11.98 13.71 21.74
C ARG A 2 -10.79 13.14 20.95
N CYS A 3 -9.57 13.30 21.47
CA CYS A 3 -8.39 12.73 20.84
C CYS A 3 -8.49 11.19 20.85
N HIS A 4 -8.14 10.50 19.75
CA HIS A 4 -8.21 9.04 19.69
C HIS A 4 -7.30 8.36 20.72
N TYR A 5 -6.13 8.94 21.01
CA TYR A 5 -5.26 8.47 22.08
C TYR A 5 -5.89 8.64 23.48
N GLU A 6 -6.63 9.73 23.70
CA GLU A 6 -7.35 9.94 24.97
C GLU A 6 -8.51 8.94 25.13
N VAL A 7 -9.21 8.61 24.04
CA VAL A 7 -10.29 7.61 24.04
C VAL A 7 -9.76 6.22 24.41
N LEU A 8 -8.54 5.88 23.98
CA LEU A 8 -7.87 4.62 24.33
C LEU A 8 -7.04 4.69 25.62
N GLU A 9 -6.98 5.86 26.28
CA GLU A 9 -6.16 6.12 27.47
C GLU A 9 -4.68 5.77 27.24
N LEU A 10 -4.14 6.20 26.10
CA LEU A 10 -2.76 5.98 25.68
C LEU A 10 -2.01 7.29 25.49
N GLU A 11 -0.69 7.22 25.61
CA GLU A 11 0.20 8.29 25.19
C GLU A 11 0.38 8.27 23.66
N HIS A 12 0.71 9.43 23.07
CA HIS A 12 0.92 9.55 21.63
C HIS A 12 2.07 8.67 21.11
N SER A 13 3.04 8.36 21.97
CA SER A 13 4.21 7.53 21.70
C SER A 13 3.90 6.03 21.75
N ALA A 14 2.64 5.65 22.01
CA ALA A 14 2.27 4.24 22.19
C ALA A 14 2.52 3.41 20.91
N ASP A 15 3.11 2.24 21.10
CA ASP A 15 3.33 1.26 20.04
C ASP A 15 2.04 0.58 19.60
N GLU A 16 2.05 -0.04 18.41
CA GLU A 16 0.90 -0.79 17.87
C GLU A 16 0.40 -1.89 18.83
N ALA A 17 1.32 -2.54 19.54
CA ALA A 17 0.98 -3.55 20.53
C ALA A 17 0.19 -2.97 21.72
N ALA A 18 0.57 -1.76 22.17
CA ALA A 18 -0.12 -1.04 23.23
C ALA A 18 -1.53 -0.60 22.78
N ILE A 19 -1.65 -0.09 21.54
CA ILE A 19 -2.94 0.28 20.92
C ILE A 19 -3.89 -0.92 20.88
N LYS A 20 -3.42 -2.07 20.40
CA LYS A 20 -4.21 -3.32 20.38
C LYS A 20 -4.61 -3.78 21.79
N LYS A 21 -3.72 -3.66 22.77
CA LYS A 21 -4.01 -4.04 24.16
C LYS A 21 -5.04 -3.12 24.80
N ALA A 22 -4.92 -1.81 24.59
CA ALA A 22 -5.86 -0.81 25.09
C ALA A 22 -7.25 -0.99 24.47
N TYR A 23 -7.33 -1.21 23.16
CA TYR A 23 -8.59 -1.49 22.48
C TYR A 23 -9.31 -2.71 23.08
N ARG A 24 -8.60 -3.85 23.27
CA ARG A 24 -9.21 -5.04 23.89
C ARG A 24 -9.74 -4.76 25.30
N ARG A 25 -9.01 -3.96 26.09
CA ARG A 25 -9.42 -3.58 27.45
C ARG A 25 -10.66 -2.70 27.43
N SER A 26 -10.65 -1.64 26.62
CA SER A 26 -11.77 -0.69 26.53
C SER A 26 -13.01 -1.30 25.90
N ALA A 27 -12.85 -2.19 24.91
CA ALA A 27 -13.96 -2.93 24.29
C ALA A 27 -14.65 -3.88 25.30
N LEU A 28 -13.88 -4.55 26.16
CA LEU A 28 -14.45 -5.36 27.25
C LEU A 28 -15.14 -4.50 28.30
N LEU A 29 -14.57 -3.34 28.62
CA LEU A 29 -15.15 -2.42 29.61
C LEU A 29 -16.51 -1.88 29.15
N TRP A 30 -16.62 -1.51 27.88
CA TRP A 30 -17.84 -0.91 27.29
C TRP A 30 -18.71 -1.91 26.53
N HIS A 31 -18.52 -3.22 26.73
CA HIS A 31 -19.35 -4.22 26.07
C HIS A 31 -20.80 -4.17 26.62
N PRO A 32 -21.84 -4.25 25.76
CA PRO A 32 -23.25 -4.16 26.19
C PRO A 32 -23.65 -5.27 27.16
N ASP A 33 -23.01 -6.45 27.09
CA ASP A 33 -23.23 -7.58 28.00
C ASP A 33 -22.79 -7.29 29.44
N LYS A 34 -21.73 -6.50 29.62
CA LYS A 34 -21.19 -6.13 30.96
C LYS A 34 -21.87 -4.90 31.55
N ASN A 35 -22.56 -4.11 30.72
CA ASN A 35 -23.24 -2.87 31.12
C ASN A 35 -24.73 -2.92 30.80
N PRO A 36 -25.49 -3.86 31.38
CA PRO A 36 -26.94 -3.96 31.12
C PRO A 36 -27.71 -2.73 31.60
N ASP A 37 -27.20 -2.00 32.59
CA ASP A 37 -27.84 -0.83 33.19
C ASP A 37 -27.55 0.48 32.44
N ARG A 38 -26.50 0.51 31.61
CA ARG A 38 -26.01 1.71 30.89
C ARG A 38 -25.74 1.44 29.42
N LYS A 39 -26.72 0.84 28.73
CA LYS A 39 -26.57 0.38 27.34
C LYS A 39 -26.22 1.50 26.37
N GLU A 40 -26.91 2.64 26.46
CA GLU A 40 -26.71 3.77 25.55
C GLU A 40 -25.32 4.42 25.71
N GLU A 41 -24.88 4.64 26.95
CA GLU A 41 -23.53 5.16 27.23
C GLU A 41 -22.45 4.18 26.77
N ALA A 42 -22.65 2.88 27.04
CA ALA A 42 -21.73 1.83 26.63
C ALA A 42 -21.63 1.72 25.11
N GLU A 43 -22.75 1.77 24.39
CA GLU A 43 -22.77 1.75 22.93
C GLU A 43 -22.06 2.98 22.33
N SER A 44 -22.34 4.17 22.85
CA SER A 44 -21.67 5.40 22.38
C SER A 44 -20.16 5.34 22.60
N ARG A 45 -19.70 4.94 23.79
CA ARG A 45 -18.27 4.78 24.08
C ARG A 45 -17.63 3.66 23.27
N PHE A 46 -18.35 2.57 23.03
CA PHE A 46 -17.87 1.46 22.23
C PHE A 46 -17.62 1.89 20.78
N ILE A 47 -18.56 2.65 20.18
CA ILE A 47 -18.40 3.21 18.83
C ILE A 47 -17.18 4.14 18.76
N GLU A 48 -16.99 5.01 19.77
CA GLU A 48 -15.81 5.90 19.83
C GLU A 48 -14.49 5.13 19.96
N VAL A 49 -14.45 4.11 20.82
CA VAL A 49 -13.27 3.24 21.03
C VAL A 49 -12.93 2.48 19.75
N GLN A 50 -13.95 1.98 19.05
CA GLN A 50 -13.78 1.31 17.77
C GLN A 50 -13.25 2.28 16.71
N ALA A 51 -13.84 3.47 16.59
CA ALA A 51 -13.36 4.49 15.66
C ALA A 51 -11.91 4.92 15.95
N ALA A 52 -11.54 5.08 17.23
CA ALA A 52 -10.17 5.39 17.62
C ALA A 52 -9.18 4.27 17.24
N TYR A 53 -9.57 3.01 17.45
CA TYR A 53 -8.73 1.87 17.06
C TYR A 53 -8.60 1.73 15.55
N ASP A 54 -9.67 1.94 14.78
CA ASP A 54 -9.64 1.84 13.33
C ASP A 54 -8.63 2.83 12.71
N VAL A 55 -8.57 4.06 13.22
CA VAL A 55 -7.62 5.08 12.77
C VAL A 55 -6.20 4.81 13.26
N LEU A 56 -6.03 4.45 14.55
CA LEU A 56 -4.70 4.30 15.15
C LEU A 56 -4.02 2.96 14.82
N SER A 57 -4.77 1.95 14.39
CA SER A 57 -4.24 0.62 14.05
C SER A 57 -3.58 0.55 12.66
N ASP A 58 -4.00 1.41 11.74
CA ASP A 58 -3.40 1.51 10.41
C ASP A 58 -2.31 2.59 10.39
N LYS A 59 -1.09 2.22 9.95
CA LYS A 59 0.06 3.14 9.94
C LYS A 59 -0.18 4.40 9.11
N HIS A 60 -0.87 4.29 7.99
CA HIS A 60 -1.16 5.41 7.11
C HIS A 60 -2.24 6.32 7.72
N GLU A 61 -3.32 5.74 8.24
CA GLU A 61 -4.39 6.51 8.90
C GLU A 61 -3.88 7.17 10.20
N ARG A 62 -3.00 6.50 10.96
CA ARG A 62 -2.33 7.05 12.14
C ARG A 62 -1.43 8.23 11.78
N ALA A 63 -0.55 8.07 10.78
CA ALA A 63 0.34 9.15 10.36
C ALA A 63 -0.44 10.39 9.91
N TRP A 64 -1.53 10.18 9.17
CA TRP A 64 -2.42 11.25 8.74
C TRP A 64 -3.15 11.92 9.91
N TYR A 65 -3.65 11.12 10.85
CA TYR A 65 -4.29 11.62 12.06
C TYR A 65 -3.30 12.45 12.89
N ASP A 66 -2.09 11.96 13.10
CA ASP A 66 -1.05 12.64 13.86
C ASP A 66 -0.65 13.97 13.20
N SER A 67 -0.53 14.02 11.87
CA SER A 67 -0.20 15.26 11.14
C SER A 67 -1.31 16.31 11.17
N HIS A 68 -2.57 15.90 11.28
CA HIS A 68 -3.74 16.79 11.27
C HIS A 68 -4.42 16.93 12.64
N ARG A 69 -3.92 16.25 13.68
CA ARG A 69 -4.53 16.17 15.01
C ARG A 69 -4.83 17.56 15.58
N ASP A 70 -3.86 18.46 15.53
CA ASP A 70 -4.03 19.81 16.06
C ASP A 70 -5.08 20.60 15.30
N ALA A 71 -5.18 20.41 13.98
CA ALA A 71 -6.23 21.03 13.18
C ALA A 71 -7.61 20.46 13.52
N ILE A 72 -7.72 19.13 13.67
CA ILE A 72 -8.95 18.41 14.04
C ILE A 72 -9.45 18.86 15.43
N LEU A 73 -8.56 18.88 16.42
CA LEU A 73 -8.90 19.25 17.80
C LEU A 73 -9.19 20.75 17.93
N ARG A 74 -8.45 21.62 17.23
CA ARG A 74 -8.72 23.06 17.23
C ARG A 74 -10.02 23.41 16.52
N ARG A 75 -10.33 22.75 15.39
CA ARG A 75 -11.58 22.93 14.65
C ARG A 75 -12.79 22.50 15.48
N SER A 76 -12.68 21.36 16.19
CA SER A 76 -13.71 20.91 17.14
C SER A 76 -13.87 21.82 18.37
N ARG A 77 -12.84 22.62 18.73
CA ARG A 77 -12.90 23.56 19.86
C ARG A 77 -13.36 24.96 19.43
N ALA A 78 -13.13 25.34 18.18
CA ALA A 78 -13.59 26.61 17.60
C ALA A 78 -15.12 26.69 17.41
N GLU A 79 -15.84 25.56 17.46
CA GLU A 79 -17.31 25.54 17.57
C GLU A 79 -17.81 25.92 18.98
N ALA A 80 -16.96 25.84 20.01
CA ALA A 80 -17.34 26.08 21.40
C ALA A 80 -16.96 27.47 21.93
N ASP A 81 -16.03 28.18 21.28
CA ASP A 81 -15.57 29.50 21.73
C ASP A 81 -15.45 30.45 20.53
N ALA A 82 -16.53 31.20 20.29
CA ALA A 82 -16.58 32.25 19.29
C ALA A 82 -15.79 33.47 19.81
N GLY A 83 -14.45 33.39 19.80
CA GLY A 83 -13.71 34.39 20.56
C GLY A 83 -12.21 34.53 20.38
N ASP A 84 -11.52 33.91 19.41
CA ASP A 84 -10.22 34.48 19.01
C ASP A 84 -9.69 34.03 17.65
N ALA A 85 -9.03 34.97 16.97
CA ALA A 85 -8.70 34.94 15.56
C ALA A 85 -7.38 34.20 15.27
N PHE A 86 -7.39 33.36 14.22
CA PHE A 86 -6.17 32.91 13.55
C PHE A 86 -5.39 34.10 12.98
N PRO A 87 -4.05 34.16 13.13
CA PRO A 87 -3.22 35.04 12.32
C PRO A 87 -3.10 34.43 10.91
N GLY A 88 -4.04 34.76 10.03
CA GLY A 88 -4.05 34.24 8.64
C GLY A 88 -5.42 34.07 7.97
N GLY A 89 -6.49 34.65 8.54
CA GLY A 89 -7.83 34.61 7.96
C GLY A 89 -8.59 33.33 8.31
N ARG A 90 -9.85 33.49 8.71
CA ARG A 90 -10.79 32.37 8.90
C ARG A 90 -11.06 31.75 7.52
N PRO A 91 -10.98 30.41 7.34
CA PRO A 91 -11.50 29.79 6.13
C PRO A 91 -12.98 30.21 5.97
N PRO A 92 -13.43 30.49 4.74
CA PRO A 92 -14.79 30.95 4.51
C PRO A 92 -15.81 29.94 5.07
N PRO A 93 -16.98 30.40 5.53
CA PRO A 93 -18.02 29.54 6.11
C PRO A 93 -18.41 28.37 5.20
N ASP A 94 -18.26 28.58 3.89
CA ASP A 94 -18.67 27.65 2.84
C ASP A 94 -17.66 26.52 2.58
N GLU A 95 -16.50 26.48 3.25
CA GLU A 95 -15.54 25.38 3.09
C GLU A 95 -15.96 24.17 3.96
N PRO A 96 -16.30 23.02 3.35
CA PRO A 96 -16.84 21.88 4.07
C PRO A 96 -15.73 21.28 4.92
N ASP A 97 -16.04 21.04 6.19
CA ASP A 97 -15.13 20.36 7.09
C ASP A 97 -15.10 18.87 6.75
N LEU A 98 -14.01 18.42 6.13
CA LEU A 98 -13.87 17.02 5.70
C LEU A 98 -13.43 16.10 6.84
N TYR A 99 -12.86 16.65 7.90
CA TYR A 99 -12.24 15.90 8.98
C TYR A 99 -13.21 14.96 9.74
N PRO A 100 -14.46 15.35 10.04
CA PRO A 100 -15.43 14.46 10.70
C PRO A 100 -15.73 13.18 9.91
N PHE A 101 -15.55 13.21 8.59
CA PHE A 101 -15.87 12.09 7.71
C PHE A 101 -14.76 11.04 7.61
N PHE A 102 -13.58 11.31 8.18
CA PHE A 102 -12.54 10.29 8.37
C PHE A 102 -12.82 9.39 9.59
N SER A 103 -13.89 9.63 10.34
CA SER A 103 -14.29 8.77 11.46
C SER A 103 -15.30 7.71 11.00
N ALA A 104 -15.11 6.47 11.47
CA ALA A 104 -16.12 5.41 11.30
C ALA A 104 -17.46 5.74 11.99
N SER A 105 -17.48 6.73 12.89
CA SER A 105 -18.70 7.20 13.56
C SER A 105 -19.59 8.08 12.69
N CYS A 106 -19.15 8.50 11.48
CA CYS A 106 -19.95 9.40 10.63
C CYS A 106 -21.09 8.69 9.89
N PHE A 107 -21.09 7.36 9.84
CA PHE A 107 -22.14 6.56 9.22
C PHE A 107 -22.52 5.35 10.09
N SER A 108 -23.77 4.91 9.96
CA SER A 108 -24.30 3.73 10.64
C SER A 108 -24.66 2.66 9.60
N GLY A 109 -23.76 1.69 9.44
CA GLY A 109 -23.94 0.56 8.53
C GLY A 109 -23.77 0.89 7.04
N TYR A 110 -23.69 -0.17 6.24
CA TYR A 110 -23.49 -0.10 4.78
C TYR A 110 -24.82 -0.24 4.03
N ASN A 111 -25.77 0.63 4.34
CA ASN A 111 -27.09 0.68 3.70
C ASN A 111 -27.30 2.04 3.02
N ASP A 112 -28.38 2.14 2.25
CA ASP A 112 -28.83 3.39 1.61
C ASP A 112 -29.78 4.21 2.50
N GLY A 113 -29.80 3.94 3.81
CA GLY A 113 -30.58 4.72 4.78
C GLY A 113 -30.03 6.13 4.96
N SER A 114 -30.76 7.01 5.65
CA SER A 114 -30.38 8.42 5.84
C SER A 114 -29.05 8.65 6.56
N LYS A 115 -28.61 7.69 7.39
CA LYS A 115 -27.30 7.67 8.05
C LYS A 115 -26.39 6.56 7.52
N GLY A 116 -26.77 5.94 6.40
CA GLY A 116 -26.00 4.88 5.78
C GLY A 116 -24.73 5.40 5.13
N PHE A 117 -23.74 4.52 4.96
CA PHE A 117 -22.46 4.85 4.31
C PHE A 117 -22.68 5.57 2.97
N TYR A 118 -23.54 5.04 2.09
CA TYR A 118 -23.67 5.56 0.73
C TYR A 118 -24.29 6.96 0.70
N THR A 119 -25.26 7.26 1.56
CA THR A 119 -25.93 8.57 1.59
C THR A 119 -25.06 9.65 2.19
N VAL A 120 -24.33 9.35 3.27
CA VAL A 120 -23.41 10.29 3.93
C VAL A 120 -22.30 10.70 2.97
N TYR A 121 -21.62 9.73 2.35
CA TYR A 121 -20.54 10.03 1.39
C TYR A 121 -21.07 10.66 0.11
N ALA A 122 -22.22 10.21 -0.43
CA ALA A 122 -22.84 10.85 -1.58
C ALA A 122 -23.13 12.34 -1.33
N GLY A 123 -23.65 12.69 -0.14
CA GLY A 123 -23.93 14.07 0.23
C GLY A 123 -22.68 14.94 0.23
N ILE A 124 -21.59 14.50 0.88
CA ILE A 124 -20.35 15.28 0.97
C ILE A 124 -19.73 15.47 -0.41
N PHE A 125 -19.61 14.39 -1.20
CA PHE A 125 -19.02 14.49 -2.53
C PHE A 125 -19.90 15.32 -3.49
N ALA A 126 -21.23 15.31 -3.32
CA ALA A 126 -22.12 16.20 -4.04
C ALA A 126 -21.87 17.68 -3.66
N THR A 127 -21.79 18.00 -2.36
CA THR A 127 -21.47 19.38 -1.93
C THR A 127 -20.11 19.84 -2.44
N LEU A 128 -19.09 18.97 -2.42
CA LEU A 128 -17.78 19.26 -2.98
C LEU A 128 -17.87 19.52 -4.50
N ALA A 129 -18.61 18.68 -5.22
CA ALA A 129 -18.80 18.84 -6.67
C ALA A 129 -19.50 20.15 -7.03
N GLU A 130 -20.56 20.52 -6.31
CA GLU A 130 -21.28 21.78 -6.49
C GLU A 130 -20.38 22.99 -6.23
N GLN A 131 -19.60 22.97 -5.14
CA GLN A 131 -18.68 24.05 -4.82
C GLN A 131 -17.58 24.21 -5.87
N GLU A 132 -17.09 23.10 -6.42
CA GLU A 132 -16.10 23.12 -7.50
C GLU A 132 -16.70 23.59 -8.82
N ALA A 133 -17.92 23.18 -9.15
CA ALA A 133 -18.64 23.69 -10.31
C ALA A 133 -18.85 25.21 -10.21
N ALA A 134 -19.28 25.70 -9.04
CA ALA A 134 -19.41 27.13 -8.76
C ALA A 134 -18.06 27.87 -8.83
N ALA A 135 -16.97 27.26 -8.34
CA ALA A 135 -15.63 27.83 -8.45
C ALA A 135 -15.13 27.90 -9.91
N ARG A 136 -15.38 26.85 -10.70
CA ARG A 136 -15.06 26.82 -12.14
C ARG A 136 -15.82 27.90 -12.90
N ALA A 137 -17.12 28.05 -12.64
CA ALA A 137 -17.97 29.09 -13.22
C ALA A 137 -17.42 30.50 -12.91
N ARG A 138 -17.07 30.78 -11.65
CA ARG A 138 -16.49 32.09 -11.25
C ARG A 138 -15.13 32.36 -11.87
N SER A 139 -14.30 31.33 -12.06
CA SER A 139 -12.93 31.48 -12.57
C SER A 139 -12.85 31.67 -14.09
N GLY A 140 -13.98 31.61 -14.81
CA GLY A 140 -13.99 31.61 -16.28
C GLY A 140 -13.37 30.36 -16.90
N ARG A 141 -12.95 29.37 -16.10
CA ARG A 141 -12.52 28.03 -16.54
C ARG A 141 -13.71 27.08 -16.74
N ALA A 142 -14.89 27.64 -17.03
CA ALA A 142 -16.01 26.86 -17.54
C ALA A 142 -15.67 26.46 -18.99
N GLY A 143 -14.77 25.49 -19.16
CA GLY A 143 -14.53 24.90 -20.47
C GLY A 143 -15.78 24.13 -20.87
N GLU A 144 -16.33 24.46 -22.04
CA GLU A 144 -17.27 23.60 -22.75
C GLU A 144 -16.65 22.20 -22.85
N GLY A 145 -17.22 21.21 -22.13
CA GLY A 145 -16.75 19.82 -22.14
C GLY A 145 -16.19 19.27 -20.83
N ALA A 146 -16.15 20.02 -19.73
CA ALA A 146 -15.86 19.42 -18.42
C ALA A 146 -17.05 18.55 -17.97
N ALA A 147 -16.89 17.23 -18.05
CA ALA A 147 -17.91 16.28 -17.58
C ALA A 147 -18.26 16.56 -16.10
N PRO A 148 -19.56 16.52 -15.73
CA PRO A 148 -19.97 16.69 -14.35
C PRO A 148 -19.28 15.64 -13.47
N ALA A 149 -19.01 15.99 -12.21
CA ALA A 149 -18.41 15.05 -11.29
C ALA A 149 -19.32 13.81 -11.15
N PRO A 150 -18.79 12.60 -11.29
CA PRO A 150 -19.56 11.38 -11.10
C PRO A 150 -20.11 11.32 -9.66
N GLY A 151 -21.36 10.87 -9.51
CA GLY A 151 -21.99 10.65 -8.22
C GLY A 151 -21.47 9.38 -7.54
N PHE A 152 -21.59 9.30 -6.21
CA PHE A 152 -21.12 8.16 -5.41
C PHE A 152 -21.94 6.86 -5.64
N GLY A 153 -23.20 7.01 -6.06
CA GLY A 153 -24.13 5.92 -6.29
C GLY A 153 -24.68 5.28 -4.99
N ALA A 154 -25.62 4.36 -5.16
CA ALA A 154 -26.21 3.54 -4.09
C ALA A 154 -25.43 2.22 -3.89
N ALA A 155 -25.85 1.41 -2.91
CA ALA A 155 -25.25 0.11 -2.61
C ALA A 155 -25.21 -0.85 -3.83
N GLY A 156 -26.20 -0.78 -4.72
CA GLY A 156 -26.32 -1.60 -5.92
C GLY A 156 -25.79 -0.97 -7.22
N ALA A 157 -24.99 0.10 -7.15
CA ALA A 157 -24.45 0.75 -8.35
C ALA A 157 -23.56 -0.20 -9.17
N ALA A 158 -23.56 -0.02 -10.50
CA ALA A 158 -22.69 -0.77 -11.39
C ALA A 158 -21.21 -0.49 -11.09
N TRP A 159 -20.36 -1.50 -11.24
CA TRP A 159 -18.93 -1.37 -10.93
C TRP A 159 -18.24 -0.28 -11.76
N ASP A 160 -18.66 -0.10 -13.01
CA ASP A 160 -18.09 0.92 -13.90
C ASP A 160 -18.34 2.35 -13.38
N ASP A 161 -19.52 2.61 -12.83
CA ASP A 161 -19.86 3.90 -12.22
C ASP A 161 -19.03 4.14 -10.94
N VAL A 162 -18.84 3.10 -10.13
CA VAL A 162 -18.01 3.14 -8.92
C VAL A 162 -16.55 3.41 -9.29
N LEU A 163 -16.04 2.79 -10.36
CA LEU A 163 -14.70 3.00 -10.86
C LEU A 163 -14.51 4.42 -11.38
N ALA A 164 -15.46 4.93 -12.18
CA ALA A 164 -15.44 6.30 -12.69
C ALA A 164 -15.46 7.33 -11.55
N PHE A 165 -16.26 7.07 -10.51
CA PHE A 165 -16.28 7.88 -9.28
C PHE A 165 -14.89 7.96 -8.65
N TYR A 166 -14.30 6.82 -8.28
CA TYR A 166 -13.02 6.83 -7.58
C TYR A 166 -11.88 7.35 -8.47
N ALA A 167 -11.91 7.11 -9.78
CA ALA A 167 -10.95 7.68 -10.72
C ALA A 167 -10.97 9.21 -10.71
N HIS A 168 -12.16 9.81 -10.72
CA HIS A 168 -12.31 11.27 -10.65
C HIS A 168 -11.79 11.84 -9.32
N TRP A 169 -12.23 11.28 -8.20
CA TRP A 169 -11.92 11.83 -6.88
C TRP A 169 -10.51 11.54 -6.39
N GLN A 170 -9.89 10.43 -6.81
CA GLN A 170 -8.45 10.20 -6.58
C GLN A 170 -7.58 11.13 -7.44
N GLY A 171 -8.06 11.53 -8.62
CA GLY A 171 -7.45 12.53 -9.49
C GLY A 171 -7.85 13.98 -9.17
N PHE A 172 -8.56 14.23 -8.08
CA PHE A 172 -9.22 15.51 -7.83
C PHE A 172 -8.26 16.71 -7.84
N SER A 173 -8.70 17.82 -8.44
CA SER A 173 -8.00 19.10 -8.41
C SER A 173 -9.01 20.25 -8.32
N THR A 174 -8.88 21.06 -7.27
CA THR A 174 -9.75 22.21 -7.04
C THR A 174 -9.50 23.38 -8.00
N ALA A 175 -10.58 24.01 -8.45
CA ALA A 175 -10.61 25.27 -9.17
C ALA A 175 -10.73 26.49 -8.23
N LYS A 176 -10.89 26.30 -6.92
CA LYS A 176 -11.02 27.38 -5.93
C LYS A 176 -9.79 28.30 -5.92
N GLY A 177 -9.98 29.59 -5.69
CA GLY A 177 -8.90 30.59 -5.75
C GLY A 177 -8.01 30.67 -4.50
N PHE A 178 -8.54 30.29 -3.32
CA PHE A 178 -7.89 30.44 -2.01
C PHE A 178 -7.39 31.85 -1.68
N ALA A 179 -7.98 32.90 -2.27
CA ALA A 179 -7.54 34.29 -2.06
C ALA A 179 -7.61 34.75 -0.59
N TRP A 180 -8.46 34.12 0.22
CA TRP A 180 -8.55 34.38 1.67
C TRP A 180 -7.28 33.96 2.45
N ALA A 181 -6.43 33.11 1.88
CA ALA A 181 -5.19 32.66 2.50
C ALA A 181 -4.04 33.68 2.40
N ASP A 182 -4.29 34.81 1.73
CA ASP A 182 -3.33 35.90 1.58
C ASP A 182 -3.12 36.60 2.93
N GLN A 183 -1.88 36.58 3.42
CA GLN A 183 -1.53 37.24 4.69
C GLN A 183 -1.25 38.74 4.49
N TYR A 184 -0.66 39.08 3.35
CA TYR A 184 -0.23 40.45 3.06
C TYR A 184 -1.17 41.12 2.07
N ASN A 185 -1.36 42.42 2.20
CA ASN A 185 -2.03 43.25 1.19
C ASN A 185 -0.97 43.88 0.28
N PRO A 186 -0.82 43.44 -0.99
CA PRO A 186 0.17 44.00 -1.92
C PRO A 186 -0.03 45.51 -2.18
N GLY A 187 -1.24 46.04 -2.00
CA GLY A 187 -1.54 47.47 -2.15
C GLY A 187 -0.94 48.36 -1.07
N ALA A 188 -0.65 47.80 0.12
CA ALA A 188 -0.03 48.51 1.24
C ALA A 188 1.52 48.48 1.19
N ALA A 189 2.10 47.92 0.12
CA ALA A 189 3.53 47.72 0.05
C ALA A 189 4.29 49.06 -0.12
N PRO A 190 5.33 49.33 0.69
CA PRO A 190 6.08 50.59 0.66
C PRO A 190 6.92 50.76 -0.61
N ASN A 191 7.28 49.68 -1.31
CA ASN A 191 7.99 49.75 -2.59
C ASN A 191 7.71 48.53 -3.47
N ARG A 192 8.10 48.60 -4.75
CA ARG A 192 7.90 47.52 -5.74
C ARG A 192 8.54 46.20 -5.33
N LYS A 193 9.69 46.22 -4.65
CA LYS A 193 10.40 45.01 -4.21
C LYS A 193 9.62 44.30 -3.11
N VAL A 194 9.16 45.03 -2.11
CA VAL A 194 8.32 44.51 -1.03
C VAL A 194 6.99 44.01 -1.58
N ARG A 195 6.37 44.72 -2.53
CA ARG A 195 5.15 44.25 -3.20
C ARG A 195 5.33 42.88 -3.85
N ARG A 196 6.42 42.70 -4.59
CA ARG A 196 6.74 41.40 -5.22
C ARG A 196 6.98 40.29 -4.20
N LEU A 197 7.64 40.59 -3.09
CA LEU A 197 7.84 39.61 -2.00
C LEU A 197 6.52 39.24 -1.34
N MET A 198 5.64 40.22 -1.09
CA MET A 198 4.29 40.00 -0.56
C MET A 198 3.44 39.16 -1.53
N GLU A 199 3.46 39.47 -2.83
CA GLU A 199 2.75 38.70 -3.86
C GLU A 199 3.29 37.27 -3.97
N ALA A 200 4.62 37.08 -3.87
CA ALA A 200 5.24 35.77 -3.90
C ALA A 200 4.87 34.92 -2.67
N ASP A 201 4.89 35.51 -1.47
CA ASP A 201 4.48 34.83 -0.24
C ASP A 201 2.99 34.45 -0.28
N ASN A 202 2.12 35.38 -0.71
CA ASN A 202 0.70 35.08 -0.91
C ASN A 202 0.50 33.96 -1.96
N ALA A 203 1.25 33.97 -3.07
CA ALA A 203 1.19 32.90 -4.06
C ALA A 203 1.63 31.53 -3.48
N GLN A 204 2.67 31.52 -2.64
CA GLN A 204 3.11 30.32 -1.93
C GLN A 204 2.04 29.83 -0.95
N ARG A 205 1.42 30.71 -0.17
CA ARG A 205 0.32 30.38 0.76
C ARG A 205 -0.89 29.82 0.04
N ARG A 206 -1.35 30.46 -1.03
CA ARG A 206 -2.45 29.96 -1.87
C ARG A 206 -2.15 28.59 -2.46
N SER A 207 -0.90 28.39 -2.91
CA SER A 207 -0.47 27.11 -3.46
C SER A 207 -0.39 26.02 -2.39
N ALA A 208 0.08 26.35 -1.18
CA ALA A 208 0.11 25.42 -0.04
C ALA A 208 -1.30 25.01 0.38
N ARG A 209 -2.23 25.96 0.54
CA ARG A 209 -3.64 25.68 0.86
C ARG A 209 -4.34 24.85 -0.20
N ARG A 210 -4.09 25.14 -1.49
CA ARG A 210 -4.62 24.32 -2.59
C ARG A 210 -4.12 22.88 -2.53
N ARG A 211 -2.83 22.68 -2.22
CA ARG A 211 -2.25 21.34 -2.08
C ARG A 211 -2.85 20.59 -0.89
N GLU A 212 -2.95 21.25 0.26
CA GLU A 212 -3.57 20.72 1.47
C GLU A 212 -5.02 20.28 1.19
N PHE A 213 -5.85 21.16 0.61
CA PHE A 213 -7.24 20.83 0.27
C PHE A 213 -7.37 19.69 -0.75
N ASN A 214 -6.52 19.66 -1.79
CA ASN A 214 -6.54 18.56 -2.75
C ASN A 214 -6.14 17.24 -2.11
N GLN A 215 -5.14 17.28 -1.21
CA GLN A 215 -4.67 16.10 -0.51
C GLN A 215 -5.76 15.55 0.42
N THR A 216 -6.41 16.39 1.21
CA THR A 216 -7.50 15.95 2.11
C THR A 216 -8.69 15.36 1.36
N VAL A 217 -9.07 15.92 0.21
CA VAL A 217 -10.15 15.34 -0.63
C VAL A 217 -9.74 13.98 -1.20
N ARG A 218 -8.50 13.82 -1.66
CA ARG A 218 -7.99 12.55 -2.21
C ARG A 218 -7.86 11.48 -1.13
N GLU A 219 -7.43 11.88 0.06
CA GLU A 219 -7.37 11.00 1.23
C GLU A 219 -8.76 10.58 1.69
N LEU A 220 -9.74 11.47 1.65
CA LEU A 220 -11.15 11.13 1.92
C LEU A 220 -11.67 10.11 0.90
N ALA A 221 -11.36 10.30 -0.38
CA ALA A 221 -11.72 9.35 -1.42
C ALA A 221 -11.04 7.98 -1.22
N ALA A 222 -9.76 7.96 -0.83
CA ALA A 222 -9.05 6.73 -0.50
C ALA A 222 -9.62 6.04 0.75
N PHE A 223 -9.98 6.81 1.77
CA PHE A 223 -10.62 6.34 3.00
C PHE A 223 -11.97 5.68 2.72
N ALA A 224 -12.81 6.35 1.93
CA ALA A 224 -14.09 5.80 1.47
C ALA A 224 -13.88 4.51 0.66
N ARG A 225 -12.94 4.51 -0.29
CA ARG A 225 -12.63 3.34 -1.15
C ARG A 225 -12.23 2.11 -0.35
N LYS A 226 -11.46 2.27 0.74
CA LYS A 226 -11.01 1.16 1.59
C LYS A 226 -12.17 0.50 2.36
N ARG A 227 -13.20 1.28 2.72
CA ARG A 227 -14.36 0.82 3.51
C ARG A 227 -15.56 0.43 2.66
N ASP A 228 -15.60 0.86 1.39
CA ASP A 228 -16.68 0.54 0.46
C ASP A 228 -16.79 -0.97 0.21
N LYS A 229 -17.96 -1.54 0.55
CA LYS A 229 -18.23 -2.98 0.38
C LYS A 229 -18.26 -3.41 -1.08
N ARG A 230 -18.62 -2.51 -2.00
CA ARG A 230 -18.60 -2.77 -3.45
C ARG A 230 -17.17 -3.01 -3.92
N VAL A 231 -16.24 -2.17 -3.44
CA VAL A 231 -14.81 -2.28 -3.73
C VAL A 231 -14.21 -3.52 -3.08
N ALA A 232 -14.55 -3.80 -1.82
CA ALA A 232 -14.08 -5.00 -1.14
C ALA A 232 -14.54 -6.29 -1.85
N ALA A 233 -15.80 -6.35 -2.28
CA ALA A 233 -16.33 -7.49 -3.02
C ALA A 233 -15.60 -7.70 -4.36
N TRP A 234 -15.36 -6.62 -5.12
CA TRP A 234 -14.59 -6.68 -6.36
C TRP A 234 -13.13 -7.12 -6.12
N GLN A 235 -12.47 -6.60 -5.08
CA GLN A 235 -11.11 -6.99 -4.72
C GLN A 235 -11.03 -8.47 -4.32
N ALA A 236 -12.01 -8.97 -3.57
CA ALA A 236 -12.09 -10.37 -3.19
C ALA A 236 -12.29 -11.27 -4.42
N ALA A 237 -13.18 -10.91 -5.33
CA ALA A 237 -13.39 -11.65 -6.58
C ALA A 237 -12.13 -11.65 -7.47
N GLN A 238 -11.44 -10.51 -7.58
CA GLN A 238 -10.14 -10.40 -8.27
C GLN A 238 -9.06 -11.28 -7.63
N ALA A 239 -9.00 -11.33 -6.29
CA ALA A 239 -8.04 -12.16 -5.56
C ALA A 239 -8.33 -13.65 -5.77
N GLN A 240 -9.59 -14.06 -5.72
CA GLN A 240 -10.02 -15.44 -6.01
C GLN A 240 -9.60 -15.85 -7.43
N LEU A 241 -9.90 -15.04 -8.44
CA LEU A 241 -9.51 -15.33 -9.82
C LEU A 241 -7.99 -15.50 -9.99
N ARG A 242 -7.18 -14.73 -9.23
CA ARG A 242 -5.72 -14.88 -9.24
C ARG A 242 -5.27 -16.19 -8.59
N LEU A 243 -5.88 -16.57 -7.47
CA LEU A 243 -5.62 -17.84 -6.79
C LEU A 243 -6.02 -19.01 -7.68
N ASP A 244 -7.19 -18.95 -8.32
CA ASP A 244 -7.67 -19.98 -9.24
C ASP A 244 -6.72 -20.14 -10.44
N ARG A 245 -6.22 -19.03 -10.99
CA ARG A 245 -5.22 -19.06 -12.07
C ARG A 245 -3.90 -19.70 -11.61
N GLN A 246 -3.44 -19.37 -10.40
CA GLN A 246 -2.23 -19.97 -9.82
C GLN A 246 -2.42 -21.46 -9.53
N ALA A 247 -3.56 -21.86 -8.98
CA ALA A 247 -3.91 -23.25 -8.72
C ALA A 247 -4.01 -24.05 -10.03
N ALA A 248 -4.63 -23.49 -11.08
CA ALA A 248 -4.69 -24.12 -12.39
C ALA A 248 -3.28 -24.29 -13.01
N GLU A 249 -2.40 -23.30 -12.86
CA GLU A 249 -1.01 -23.44 -13.32
C GLU A 249 -0.23 -24.48 -12.52
N GLN A 250 -0.40 -24.54 -11.20
CA GLN A 250 0.21 -25.56 -10.34
C GLN A 250 -0.29 -26.96 -10.71
N GLN A 251 -1.60 -27.14 -10.89
CA GLN A 251 -2.20 -28.40 -11.33
C GLN A 251 -1.65 -28.85 -12.68
N ARG A 252 -1.45 -27.92 -13.64
CA ARG A 252 -0.82 -28.24 -14.93
C ARG A 252 0.62 -28.73 -14.76
N ARG A 253 1.43 -28.03 -13.95
CA ARG A 253 2.82 -28.41 -13.69
C ARG A 253 2.93 -29.76 -12.98
N ASP A 254 2.01 -30.04 -12.06
CA ASP A 254 1.98 -31.30 -11.32
C ASP A 254 1.51 -32.45 -12.21
N ALA A 255 0.52 -32.22 -13.09
CA ALA A 255 0.11 -33.21 -14.09
C ALA A 255 1.25 -33.54 -15.06
N GLU A 256 1.99 -32.54 -15.57
CA GLU A 256 3.16 -32.76 -16.42
C GLU A 256 4.27 -33.55 -15.71
N ARG A 257 4.51 -33.27 -14.41
CA ARG A 257 5.44 -34.04 -13.57
C ARG A 257 5.00 -35.49 -13.40
N GLN A 258 3.71 -35.70 -13.10
CA GLN A 258 3.14 -37.02 -12.92
C GLN A 258 3.20 -37.83 -14.23
N GLU A 259 2.92 -37.20 -15.38
CA GLU A 259 3.04 -37.85 -16.68
C GLU A 259 4.50 -38.23 -16.99
N ARG A 260 5.45 -37.32 -16.76
CA ARG A 260 6.89 -37.62 -16.93
C ARG A 260 7.34 -38.76 -16.02
N ALA A 261 6.91 -38.75 -14.75
CA ALA A 261 7.22 -39.82 -13.80
C ALA A 261 6.58 -41.15 -14.22
N ALA A 262 5.33 -41.15 -14.67
CA ALA A 262 4.64 -42.33 -15.17
C ALA A 262 5.32 -42.89 -16.43
N ARG A 263 5.76 -42.02 -17.36
CA ARG A 263 6.51 -42.42 -18.56
C ARG A 263 7.89 -43.00 -18.22
N ALA A 264 8.57 -42.44 -17.22
CA ALA A 264 9.83 -43.00 -16.72
C ALA A 264 9.62 -44.36 -16.02
N ALA A 265 8.52 -44.52 -15.27
CA ALA A 265 8.19 -45.77 -14.59
C ALA A 265 7.71 -46.88 -15.54
N SER A 266 7.06 -46.53 -16.66
CA SER A 266 6.62 -47.49 -17.68
C SER A 266 7.69 -47.85 -18.71
N TYR A 267 8.85 -47.19 -18.67
CA TYR A 267 9.98 -47.52 -19.52
C TYR A 267 10.56 -48.90 -19.12
N GLN A 268 10.37 -49.90 -19.97
CA GLN A 268 11.08 -51.18 -19.90
C GLN A 268 12.26 -51.12 -20.87
N GLU A 269 13.48 -51.37 -20.38
CA GLU A 269 14.66 -51.47 -21.23
C GLU A 269 14.49 -52.56 -22.29
N ALA A 270 14.82 -52.25 -23.54
CA ALA A 270 14.74 -53.22 -24.63
C ALA A 270 15.81 -54.31 -24.45
N ALA A 271 15.41 -55.58 -24.57
CA ALA A 271 16.26 -56.77 -24.30
C ALA A 271 17.56 -56.89 -25.13
N TRP A 272 17.77 -56.03 -26.14
CA TRP A 272 19.03 -55.95 -26.89
C TRP A 272 20.13 -55.16 -26.16
N VAL A 273 19.81 -54.54 -25.02
CA VAL A 273 20.77 -53.90 -24.11
C VAL A 273 21.46 -54.94 -23.19
N ASP A 274 20.93 -56.16 -23.10
CA ASP A 274 21.42 -57.22 -22.19
C ASP A 274 22.16 -58.37 -22.91
N ARG A 275 23.23 -58.06 -23.65
CA ARG A 275 24.18 -59.08 -24.11
C ARG A 275 25.64 -58.62 -23.98
N GLY A 276 26.29 -59.05 -22.90
CA GLY A 276 27.71 -59.43 -22.92
C GLY A 276 28.63 -58.72 -21.92
N GLU A 277 29.23 -59.52 -21.04
CA GLU A 277 30.15 -59.24 -19.92
C GLU A 277 31.54 -58.67 -20.31
N ASP A 278 32.19 -58.07 -19.32
CA ASP A 278 33.63 -58.21 -18.95
C ASP A 278 34.69 -58.19 -20.07
N THR A 279 35.28 -57.01 -20.32
CA THR A 279 36.73 -56.89 -20.60
C THR A 279 37.25 -55.57 -20.03
N GLY A 280 38.32 -55.65 -19.25
CA GLY A 280 38.97 -54.48 -18.65
C GLY A 280 39.58 -53.53 -19.68
N GLY A 281 39.54 -52.24 -19.34
CA GLY A 281 40.58 -51.27 -19.64
C GLY A 281 40.76 -50.82 -21.11
N SER A 282 40.31 -49.58 -21.36
CA SER A 282 40.93 -48.59 -22.24
C SER A 282 40.76 -48.75 -23.76
N SER A 283 39.82 -48.02 -24.34
CA SER A 283 40.10 -46.87 -25.21
C SER A 283 38.79 -46.28 -25.74
N ALA A 284 38.47 -45.04 -25.35
CA ALA A 284 37.40 -44.29 -25.98
C ALA A 284 37.91 -43.79 -27.35
N SER A 285 37.59 -44.56 -28.39
CA SER A 285 37.79 -44.22 -29.79
C SER A 285 36.46 -43.68 -30.34
N GLU A 286 36.34 -42.37 -30.37
CA GLU A 286 35.24 -41.67 -31.02
C GLU A 286 35.43 -41.62 -32.54
N GLY A 287 34.33 -41.81 -33.28
CA GLY A 287 34.20 -41.58 -34.73
C GLY A 287 33.73 -42.84 -35.47
N SER A 288 32.82 -42.81 -36.43
CA SER A 288 32.26 -41.67 -37.18
C SER A 288 31.17 -42.16 -38.16
N THR A 289 30.33 -41.22 -38.62
CA THR A 289 29.55 -41.16 -39.89
C THR A 289 28.13 -41.75 -39.90
N SER A 290 27.11 -41.17 -40.54
CA SER A 290 26.80 -39.85 -41.16
C SER A 290 25.33 -39.97 -41.63
N ASP A 291 24.47 -38.95 -41.66
CA ASP A 291 24.32 -38.09 -42.85
C ASP A 291 23.28 -36.96 -42.62
N SER A 292 23.79 -35.73 -42.83
CA SER A 292 23.20 -34.56 -43.50
C SER A 292 21.85 -33.94 -43.09
N GLY A 293 21.98 -32.83 -42.38
CA GLY A 293 21.03 -31.73 -42.33
C GLY A 293 21.68 -30.46 -41.77
N ALA A 294 22.75 -29.99 -42.42
CA ALA A 294 23.32 -28.65 -42.21
C ALA A 294 22.25 -27.61 -42.59
N ASP A 295 21.77 -26.77 -41.68
CA ASP A 295 22.20 -25.37 -41.64
C ASP A 295 21.80 -24.61 -40.35
N GLU A 296 21.65 -25.27 -39.19
CA GLU A 296 21.42 -24.58 -37.90
C GLU A 296 22.37 -25.01 -36.76
N ALA A 297 23.55 -25.53 -37.11
CA ALA A 297 24.54 -26.01 -36.15
C ALA A 297 25.70 -25.03 -35.88
N ALA A 298 25.51 -23.73 -36.15
CA ALA A 298 26.46 -22.68 -35.75
C ALA A 298 26.14 -22.05 -34.39
N GLU A 299 24.93 -22.26 -33.86
CA GLU A 299 24.47 -21.63 -32.60
C GLU A 299 24.35 -22.62 -31.42
N ALA A 300 24.53 -23.91 -31.66
CA ALA A 300 24.33 -24.99 -30.67
C ALA A 300 25.61 -25.46 -29.95
N ALA A 301 26.76 -24.80 -30.15
CA ALA A 301 28.00 -25.08 -29.40
C ALA A 301 28.14 -24.28 -28.08
N ALA A 302 27.10 -23.55 -27.67
CA ALA A 302 27.07 -22.77 -26.44
C ALA A 302 26.44 -23.50 -25.23
N ALA A 303 26.21 -24.82 -25.33
CA ALA A 303 25.61 -25.64 -24.28
C ALA A 303 26.62 -26.54 -23.54
N ALA A 304 27.90 -26.15 -23.48
CA ALA A 304 28.85 -26.75 -22.55
C ALA A 304 28.72 -26.01 -21.20
N GLY A 305 28.24 -26.74 -20.18
CA GLY A 305 27.89 -26.23 -18.86
C GLY A 305 28.81 -25.12 -18.35
N GLU A 306 28.21 -23.98 -18.02
CA GLU A 306 28.90 -22.83 -17.45
C GLU A 306 29.49 -23.23 -16.09
N LEU A 307 30.82 -23.21 -15.98
CA LEU A 307 31.50 -23.61 -14.77
C LEU A 307 31.53 -22.42 -13.81
N TYR A 308 30.78 -22.51 -12.71
CA TYR A 308 30.59 -21.42 -11.76
C TYR A 308 31.46 -21.56 -10.50
N CYS A 309 31.98 -20.44 -10.02
CA CYS A 309 32.70 -20.35 -8.77
C CYS A 309 31.89 -19.59 -7.71
N LEU A 310 31.30 -20.32 -6.76
CA LEU A 310 30.48 -19.77 -5.66
C LEU A 310 31.22 -18.78 -4.76
N ALA A 311 32.54 -18.95 -4.57
CA ALA A 311 33.29 -18.06 -3.68
C ALA A 311 33.58 -16.68 -4.30
N CYS A 312 33.45 -16.53 -5.62
CA CYS A 312 33.87 -15.33 -6.33
C CYS A 312 32.81 -14.81 -7.31
N ASP A 313 31.64 -15.44 -7.34
CA ASP A 313 30.51 -15.19 -8.24
C ASP A 313 30.92 -14.97 -9.70
N LYS A 314 31.72 -15.92 -10.23
CA LYS A 314 32.25 -15.85 -11.60
C LYS A 314 31.96 -17.11 -12.40
N LEU A 315 31.50 -16.90 -13.63
CA LEU A 315 31.25 -17.94 -14.63
C LEU A 315 32.46 -18.11 -15.53
N PHE A 316 32.84 -19.36 -15.78
CA PHE A 316 33.97 -19.75 -16.63
C PHE A 316 33.50 -20.62 -17.77
N ARG A 317 34.02 -20.34 -18.96
CA ARG A 317 33.70 -21.07 -20.20
C ARG A 317 34.53 -22.34 -20.40
N SER A 318 35.47 -22.63 -19.51
CA SER A 318 36.39 -23.79 -19.61
C SER A 318 36.87 -24.24 -18.23
N ALA A 319 37.02 -25.56 -18.06
CA ALA A 319 37.52 -26.18 -16.82
C ALA A 319 38.94 -25.71 -16.47
N ASN A 320 39.79 -25.51 -17.47
CA ASN A 320 41.15 -25.02 -17.26
C ASN A 320 41.16 -23.56 -16.74
N ALA A 321 40.20 -22.74 -17.18
CA ALA A 321 40.05 -21.37 -16.70
C ALA A 321 39.56 -21.32 -15.24
N LEU A 322 38.61 -22.19 -14.88
CA LEU A 322 38.16 -22.34 -13.49
C LEU A 322 39.30 -22.84 -12.58
N ALA A 323 40.07 -23.85 -13.01
CA ALA A 323 41.19 -24.39 -12.23
C ALA A 323 42.34 -23.37 -12.03
N ASN A 324 42.59 -22.50 -13.01
CA ASN A 324 43.52 -21.38 -12.82
C ASN A 324 42.96 -20.31 -11.88
N HIS A 325 41.66 -20.03 -11.96
CA HIS A 325 41.00 -19.10 -11.04
C HIS A 325 41.04 -19.60 -9.59
N GLN A 326 40.77 -20.87 -9.35
CA GLN A 326 40.79 -21.50 -8.02
C GLN A 326 42.18 -21.48 -7.37
N ARG A 327 43.25 -21.42 -8.19
CA ARG A 327 44.64 -21.30 -7.71
C ARG A 327 45.09 -19.84 -7.50
N SER A 328 44.24 -18.87 -7.81
CA SER A 328 44.56 -17.45 -7.64
C SER A 328 44.52 -17.03 -6.18
N LYS A 329 45.48 -16.19 -5.78
CA LYS A 329 45.53 -15.59 -4.43
C LYS A 329 44.21 -14.91 -4.03
N LYS A 330 43.56 -14.22 -4.98
CA LYS A 330 42.27 -13.56 -4.74
C LYS A 330 41.15 -14.56 -4.45
N HIS A 331 41.12 -15.70 -5.13
CA HIS A 331 40.12 -16.72 -4.85
C HIS A 331 40.33 -17.33 -3.46
N ALA A 332 41.58 -17.61 -3.08
CA ALA A 332 41.91 -18.09 -1.74
C ALA A 332 41.51 -17.09 -0.63
N GLU A 333 41.73 -15.78 -0.84
CA GLU A 333 41.28 -14.72 0.08
C GLU A 333 39.75 -14.69 0.23
N HIS A 334 39.01 -14.79 -0.88
CA HIS A 334 37.54 -14.84 -0.84
C HIS A 334 36.99 -16.11 -0.17
N VAL A 335 37.62 -17.27 -0.39
CA VAL A 335 37.24 -18.53 0.29
C VAL A 335 37.52 -18.46 1.78
N ALA A 336 38.62 -17.83 2.21
CA ALA A 336 38.93 -17.64 3.62
C ALA A 336 37.90 -16.75 4.33
N ALA A 337 37.49 -15.64 3.70
CA ALA A 337 36.47 -14.76 4.24
C ALA A 337 35.10 -15.46 4.38
N LEU A 338 34.71 -16.29 3.41
CA LEU A 338 33.47 -17.08 3.48
C LEU A 338 33.52 -18.12 4.60
N ARG A 339 34.68 -18.73 4.86
CA ARG A 339 34.85 -19.68 5.98
C ARG A 339 34.72 -19.01 7.32
N GLU A 340 35.30 -17.81 7.48
CA GLU A 340 35.19 -17.04 8.73
C GLU A 340 33.73 -16.66 9.05
N VAL A 341 32.94 -16.32 8.03
CA VAL A 341 31.49 -16.04 8.19
C VAL A 341 30.74 -17.31 8.61
N MET A 342 30.98 -18.45 7.95
CA MET A 342 30.32 -19.71 8.31
C MET A 342 30.71 -20.19 9.72
N GLU A 343 31.98 -20.06 10.09
CA GLU A 343 32.46 -20.40 11.44
C GLU A 343 31.88 -19.47 12.52
N ALA A 344 31.59 -18.21 12.18
CA ALA A 344 30.90 -17.28 13.08
C ALA A 344 29.41 -17.65 13.25
N GLU A 345 28.72 -18.02 12.16
CA GLU A 345 27.33 -18.49 12.19
C GLU A 345 27.20 -19.79 13.02
N ASP A 346 28.10 -20.75 12.84
CA ASP A 346 28.13 -22.00 13.62
C ASP A 346 28.37 -21.73 15.12
N GLN A 347 29.23 -20.75 15.46
CA GLN A 347 29.47 -20.33 16.84
C GLN A 347 28.26 -19.60 17.47
N GLU A 348 27.52 -18.82 16.68
CA GLU A 348 26.26 -18.20 17.12
C GLU A 348 25.15 -19.25 17.34
N GLU A 349 25.14 -20.35 16.59
CA GLU A 349 24.22 -21.47 16.80
C GLU A 349 24.56 -22.33 18.03
N GLU A 350 25.84 -22.42 18.41
CA GLU A 350 26.28 -23.14 19.62
C GLU A 350 26.10 -22.35 20.94
N GLU A 351 25.92 -21.01 20.90
CA GLU A 351 25.60 -20.23 22.10
C GLU A 351 24.13 -20.46 22.53
N PRO A 352 23.86 -21.12 23.68
CA PRO A 352 22.50 -21.37 24.11
C PRO A 352 21.80 -20.04 24.43
N PRO A 353 20.51 -19.88 24.07
CA PRO A 353 19.80 -18.62 24.23
C PRO A 353 19.88 -18.15 25.68
N ALA A 354 20.39 -16.92 25.86
CA ALA A 354 20.54 -16.28 27.16
C ALA A 354 19.25 -16.45 27.97
N ARG A 355 19.33 -17.20 29.07
CA ARG A 355 18.22 -17.37 30.01
C ARG A 355 17.74 -16.00 30.43
N LEU A 356 16.54 -15.63 29.98
CA LEU A 356 15.75 -14.54 30.52
C LEU A 356 15.66 -14.75 32.04
N LYS A 357 16.45 -13.98 32.81
CA LYS A 357 16.26 -13.88 34.26
C LYS A 357 14.91 -13.18 34.48
N GLY A 358 14.10 -13.84 35.30
CA GLY A 358 12.70 -13.51 35.57
C GLY A 358 12.46 -12.21 36.32
#